data_AF-A0A6A6M8G6-F1
#
_entry.id   AF-A0A6A6M8G6-F1
#
_cell.length_a   1.000
_cell.length_b   1.000
_cell.length_c   1.000
_cell.angle_alpha   90.00
_cell.angle_beta   90.00
_cell.angle_gamma   90.00
#
_symmetry.space_group_name_H-M   'P 1'
#
loop_
_entity.id
_entity.type
_entity.pdbx_description
1 polymer ?
#
loop_
_entity_poly.entity_id
_entity_poly.type
_entity_poly.pdbx_seq_one_letter_code
_entity_poly.pdbx_strand_id
1 'polypeptide(L)'
;MSLLQRIITRAILLTLSLNGFADLTHHEFKASRLGLSAASASVNLDHDGPNLRMPDFVGDVPDSIDWREKGAVTQVKDQGGCGACWSFSATGAIEGINKIFSGSLVSLSEQELVDCDKSYNNGCEGGLMDYAFQFVINNNGIDTEEDYAYLGRERSCNKEKLRRRVVTIDGYTDVPQNNEKALLEAVANQPVSVGICGSERAFQLYSKGIFTGPCSTSLDHAVLIVGYGSENGEDYWIVKNSWGKNWGMSGYMHMLRNSGNSRGVCGINMLASYPKKTSPNPPPPSPPGPTRCDLFTRCGEGETCCCTHHIFGICFTWKCCELDSAVCCKDGRHCCPHDYPVCDTTRDICLKHHSNGTRMEIVAKKSSSGKFGSWSSLLEGWIL
;
A
#
# COMPACT_ATOMS: atom_id res chain seq x y z
N MET A 1 -7.60 -39.58 -5.32
CA MET A 1 -8.50 -38.60 -5.98
C MET A 1 -8.36 -37.27 -5.27
N SER A 2 -7.82 -36.25 -5.94
CA SER A 2 -7.51 -34.95 -5.33
C SER A 2 -8.78 -34.20 -4.95
N LEU A 3 -8.70 -33.41 -3.87
CA LEU A 3 -9.79 -32.55 -3.36
C LEU A 3 -10.40 -31.65 -4.46
N LEU A 4 -9.57 -31.24 -5.43
CA LEU A 4 -9.92 -30.46 -6.62
C LEU A 4 -11.03 -31.11 -7.47
N GLN A 5 -11.12 -32.44 -7.48
CA GLN A 5 -12.02 -33.16 -8.39
C GLN A 5 -13.41 -33.41 -7.80
N ARG A 6 -13.66 -33.05 -6.53
CA ARG A 6 -14.96 -33.27 -5.85
C ARG A 6 -15.85 -32.03 -5.72
N ILE A 7 -15.40 -30.84 -6.15
CA ILE A 7 -16.14 -29.56 -5.98
C ILE A 7 -16.70 -29.03 -7.33
N ILE A 8 -16.82 -29.88 -8.35
CA ILE A 8 -17.31 -29.49 -9.68
C ILE A 8 -18.75 -30.01 -9.87
N THR A 9 -19.75 -29.44 -9.17
CA THR A 9 -21.16 -29.74 -9.46
C THR A 9 -22.14 -28.63 -9.01
N ARG A 10 -22.28 -27.60 -9.83
CA ARG A 10 -23.53 -27.06 -10.42
C ARG A 10 -23.14 -25.82 -11.26
N ALA A 11 -23.87 -25.60 -12.34
CA ALA A 11 -23.43 -24.83 -13.50
C ALA A 11 -22.85 -23.43 -13.17
N ILE A 12 -21.51 -23.38 -13.22
CA ILE A 12 -20.59 -22.23 -13.30
C ILE A 12 -20.74 -21.17 -12.22
N LEU A 13 -19.97 -21.21 -11.12
CA LEU A 13 -19.67 -19.97 -10.38
C LEU A 13 -18.32 -19.94 -9.64
N LEU A 14 -17.61 -21.03 -9.39
CA LEU A 14 -16.33 -20.99 -8.66
C LEU A 14 -15.31 -21.93 -9.29
N THR A 15 -14.14 -21.42 -9.66
CA THR A 15 -13.00 -22.21 -10.11
C THR A 15 -11.86 -22.09 -9.11
N LEU A 16 -11.25 -23.23 -8.78
CA LEU A 16 -10.00 -23.30 -8.03
C LEU A 16 -8.85 -23.63 -8.98
N SER A 17 -7.65 -23.16 -8.68
CA SER A 17 -6.44 -23.44 -9.46
C SER A 17 -5.25 -23.74 -8.57
N LEU A 18 -4.27 -24.45 -9.12
CA LEU A 18 -2.92 -24.52 -8.54
C LEU A 18 -2.26 -23.15 -8.73
N ASN A 19 -2.51 -22.23 -7.81
CA ASN A 19 -1.93 -20.89 -7.79
C ASN A 19 -0.61 -20.88 -6.99
N GLY A 20 -0.04 -19.69 -6.75
CA GLY A 20 1.22 -19.51 -6.02
C GLY A 20 1.22 -19.96 -4.55
N PHE A 21 0.11 -20.50 -4.03
CA PHE A 21 0.00 -21.06 -2.68
C PHE A 21 -0.30 -22.55 -2.68
N ALA A 22 -0.35 -23.21 -3.84
CA ALA A 22 -0.73 -24.61 -3.93
C ALA A 22 0.32 -25.59 -3.37
N ASP A 23 1.57 -25.13 -3.23
CA ASP A 23 2.69 -25.84 -2.62
C ASP A 23 2.72 -25.71 -1.09
N LEU A 24 2.06 -24.69 -0.53
CA LEU A 24 1.95 -24.51 0.92
C LEU A 24 0.91 -25.48 1.51
N THR A 25 1.29 -26.12 2.62
CA THR A 25 0.30 -26.78 3.47
C THR A 25 -0.68 -25.75 4.03
N HIS A 26 -1.87 -26.22 4.43
CA HIS A 26 -2.88 -25.35 5.02
C HIS A 26 -2.36 -24.57 6.24
N HIS A 27 -1.54 -25.24 7.06
CA HIS A 27 -0.94 -24.64 8.25
C HIS A 27 0.07 -23.55 7.89
N GLU A 28 0.98 -23.81 6.93
CA GLU A 28 1.96 -22.81 6.47
C GLU A 28 1.28 -21.59 5.86
N PHE A 29 0.21 -21.81 5.07
CA PHE A 29 -0.59 -20.74 4.51
C PHE A 29 -1.22 -19.88 5.62
N LYS A 30 -1.88 -20.50 6.59
CA LYS A 30 -2.50 -19.78 7.72
C LYS A 30 -1.48 -18.95 8.50
N ALA A 31 -0.31 -19.53 8.78
CA ALA A 31 0.73 -18.87 9.57
C ALA A 31 1.39 -17.68 8.85
N SER A 32 1.39 -17.66 7.52
CA SER A 32 2.15 -16.67 6.73
C SER A 32 1.29 -15.61 6.03
N ARG A 33 -0.02 -15.85 5.82
CA ARG A 33 -0.88 -14.98 4.99
C ARG A 33 -2.00 -14.28 5.73
N LEU A 34 -2.25 -14.67 6.98
CA LEU A 34 -3.33 -14.16 7.82
C LEU A 34 -2.76 -13.24 8.90
N GLY A 35 -3.60 -12.37 9.47
CA GLY A 35 -3.13 -11.41 10.47
C GLY A 35 -4.17 -10.43 10.97
N LEU A 36 -5.47 -10.72 10.80
CA LEU A 36 -6.52 -9.91 11.42
C LEU A 36 -6.72 -10.36 12.87
N SER A 37 -6.55 -9.43 13.81
CA SER A 37 -6.72 -9.69 15.25
C SER A 37 -8.14 -9.40 15.71
N ALA A 38 -9.14 -10.09 15.13
CA ALA A 38 -10.56 -9.83 15.36
C ALA A 38 -11.00 -9.91 16.84
N ALA A 39 -10.33 -10.71 17.66
CA ALA A 39 -10.60 -10.80 19.10
C ALA A 39 -10.37 -9.47 19.84
N SER A 40 -9.52 -8.59 19.31
CA SER A 40 -9.27 -7.25 19.86
C SER A 40 -10.40 -6.26 19.54
N ALA A 41 -11.28 -6.56 18.59
CA ALA A 41 -12.42 -5.72 18.23
C ALA A 41 -13.56 -5.85 19.26
N SER A 42 -13.73 -7.05 19.84
CA SER A 42 -14.69 -7.30 20.92
C SER A 42 -14.37 -6.61 22.25
N VAL A 43 -13.15 -6.10 22.43
CA VAL A 43 -12.70 -5.49 23.70
C VAL A 43 -12.98 -3.99 23.76
N ASN A 44 -13.23 -3.32 22.63
CA ASN A 44 -13.37 -1.86 22.54
C ASN A 44 -14.75 -1.37 22.10
N LEU A 45 -15.79 -2.19 22.30
CA LEU A 45 -17.20 -1.78 22.13
C LEU A 45 -17.63 -0.63 23.08
N ASP A 46 -16.74 -0.16 23.97
CA ASP A 46 -16.97 0.95 24.89
C ASP A 46 -16.54 2.33 24.35
N HIS A 47 -15.99 2.43 23.13
CA HIS A 47 -15.95 3.72 22.43
C HIS A 47 -17.30 3.99 21.77
N ASP A 48 -18.27 4.33 22.62
CA ASP A 48 -19.47 5.07 22.26
C ASP A 48 -19.02 6.49 21.83
N GLY A 49 -18.33 6.57 20.69
CA GLY A 49 -18.30 7.79 19.89
C GLY A 49 -19.75 8.18 19.63
N PRO A 50 -20.07 9.49 19.58
CA PRO A 50 -21.47 9.93 19.54
C PRO A 50 -22.19 9.11 18.50
N ASN A 51 -23.35 8.55 18.88
CA ASN A 51 -24.32 7.88 18.01
C ASN A 51 -24.63 8.78 16.80
N LEU A 52 -23.69 8.84 15.87
CA LEU A 52 -23.80 9.49 14.59
C LEU A 52 -24.55 8.45 13.80
N ARG A 53 -25.88 8.50 13.96
CA ARG A 53 -26.82 8.02 12.97
C ARG A 53 -26.16 8.32 11.63
N MET A 54 -25.85 7.27 10.87
CA MET A 54 -25.56 7.46 9.45
C MET A 54 -26.63 8.43 8.95
N PRO A 55 -26.27 9.55 8.29
CA PRO A 55 -27.29 10.42 7.73
C PRO A 55 -28.23 9.53 6.94
N ASP A 56 -29.53 9.58 7.26
CA ASP A 56 -30.55 8.76 6.61
C ASP A 56 -30.34 8.91 5.10
N PHE A 57 -29.75 7.88 4.47
CA PHE A 57 -29.45 7.91 3.05
C PHE A 57 -30.78 7.70 2.32
N VAL A 58 -31.44 8.82 2.03
CA VAL A 58 -32.61 8.87 1.17
C VAL A 58 -32.12 8.98 -0.27
N GLY A 59 -31.69 7.86 -0.85
CA GLY A 59 -31.31 7.77 -2.26
C GLY A 59 -31.02 6.32 -2.65
N ASP A 60 -31.50 5.90 -3.82
CA ASP A 60 -31.16 4.60 -4.38
C ASP A 60 -29.65 4.54 -4.67
N VAL A 61 -28.96 3.56 -4.08
CA VAL A 61 -27.57 3.24 -4.46
C VAL A 61 -27.54 2.68 -5.89
N PRO A 62 -26.48 2.92 -6.68
CA PRO A 62 -26.36 2.35 -8.02
C PRO A 62 -26.46 0.82 -8.00
N ASP A 63 -26.97 0.19 -9.07
CA ASP A 63 -27.05 -1.28 -9.18
C ASP A 63 -25.66 -1.96 -9.15
N SER A 64 -24.64 -1.27 -9.66
CA SER A 64 -23.25 -1.70 -9.61
C SER A 64 -22.31 -0.51 -9.47
N ILE A 65 -21.18 -0.75 -8.82
CA ILE A 65 -20.09 0.22 -8.72
C ILE A 65 -18.75 -0.52 -8.74
N ASP A 66 -17.78 0.07 -9.42
CA ASP A 66 -16.39 -0.38 -9.40
C ASP A 66 -15.46 0.81 -9.24
N TRP A 67 -14.88 0.97 -8.04
CA TRP A 67 -13.97 2.07 -7.73
C TRP A 67 -12.67 2.02 -8.54
N ARG A 68 -12.33 0.87 -9.14
CA ARG A 68 -11.19 0.75 -10.06
C ARG A 68 -11.43 1.59 -11.32
N GLU A 69 -12.64 1.54 -11.87
CA GLU A 69 -13.04 2.32 -13.04
C GLU A 69 -13.11 3.81 -12.74
N LYS A 70 -13.33 4.18 -11.47
CA LYS A 70 -13.27 5.57 -10.99
C LYS A 70 -11.85 6.04 -10.64
N GLY A 71 -10.84 5.17 -10.81
CA GLY A 71 -9.44 5.46 -10.51
C GLY A 71 -9.17 5.66 -9.01
N ALA A 72 -10.01 5.11 -8.13
CA ALA A 72 -9.92 5.19 -6.67
C ALA A 72 -9.35 3.92 -6.02
N VAL A 73 -8.63 3.12 -6.79
CA VAL A 73 -8.00 1.88 -6.32
C VAL A 73 -6.61 1.78 -6.92
N THR A 74 -5.58 1.68 -6.08
CA THR A 74 -4.20 1.43 -6.50
C THR A 74 -4.02 0.01 -7.03
N GLN A 75 -2.86 -0.29 -7.61
CA GLN A 75 -2.53 -1.65 -8.03
C GLN A 75 -2.61 -2.66 -6.88
N VAL A 76 -2.83 -3.93 -7.22
CA VAL A 76 -2.73 -5.03 -6.24
C VAL A 76 -1.27 -5.17 -5.79
N LYS A 77 -1.10 -5.23 -4.47
CA LYS A 77 0.18 -5.43 -3.77
C LYS A 77 0.26 -6.85 -3.18
N ASP A 78 1.40 -7.22 -2.61
CA ASP A 78 1.65 -8.52 -1.96
C ASP A 78 2.23 -8.32 -0.56
N GLN A 79 1.50 -8.76 0.46
CA GLN A 79 1.91 -8.64 1.87
C GLN A 79 3.05 -9.60 2.24
N GLY A 80 3.39 -10.57 1.38
CA GLY A 80 4.41 -11.56 1.70
C GLY A 80 4.01 -12.43 2.90
N GLY A 81 5.02 -12.88 3.66
CA GLY A 81 4.84 -13.76 4.82
C GLY A 81 4.48 -13.03 6.13
N CYS A 82 4.09 -11.76 6.06
CA CYS A 82 3.77 -10.93 7.22
C CYS A 82 2.25 -10.84 7.39
N GLY A 83 1.76 -10.92 8.62
CA GLY A 83 0.35 -10.73 8.99
C GLY A 83 -0.13 -9.28 8.89
N ALA A 84 0.30 -8.56 7.86
CA ALA A 84 0.03 -7.13 7.66
C ALA A 84 -1.29 -6.84 6.91
N CYS A 85 -2.17 -7.83 6.68
CA CYS A 85 -3.41 -7.65 5.92
C CYS A 85 -4.26 -6.46 6.42
N TRP A 86 -4.29 -6.22 7.74
CA TRP A 86 -4.95 -5.07 8.37
C TRP A 86 -4.41 -3.73 7.84
N SER A 87 -3.10 -3.62 7.66
CA SER A 87 -2.42 -2.44 7.11
C SER A 87 -2.75 -2.24 5.63
N PHE A 88 -2.73 -3.33 4.83
CA PHE A 88 -3.10 -3.28 3.40
C PHE A 88 -4.57 -2.92 3.18
N SER A 89 -5.47 -3.45 4.01
CA SER A 89 -6.89 -3.11 3.95
C SER A 89 -7.12 -1.64 4.32
N ALA A 90 -6.52 -1.18 5.43
CA ALA A 90 -6.67 0.20 5.89
C ALA A 90 -6.09 1.22 4.90
N THR A 91 -4.84 1.03 4.45
CA THR A 91 -4.23 1.91 3.44
C THR A 91 -5.06 1.96 2.17
N GLY A 92 -5.51 0.82 1.65
CA GLY A 92 -6.38 0.79 0.46
C GLY A 92 -7.68 1.59 0.60
N ALA A 93 -8.29 1.62 1.79
CA ALA A 93 -9.46 2.45 2.06
C ALA A 93 -9.10 3.95 2.13
N ILE A 94 -7.95 4.30 2.73
CA ILE A 94 -7.44 5.68 2.80
C ILE A 94 -7.09 6.21 1.40
N GLU A 95 -6.40 5.40 0.58
CA GLU A 95 -6.08 5.70 -0.82
C GLU A 95 -7.34 6.03 -1.62
N GLY A 96 -8.39 5.22 -1.44
CA GLY A 96 -9.68 5.38 -2.12
C GLY A 96 -10.40 6.66 -1.72
N ILE A 97 -10.61 6.90 -0.41
CA ILE A 97 -11.28 8.13 0.03
C ILE A 97 -10.47 9.38 -0.31
N ASN A 98 -9.13 9.29 -0.31
CA ASN A 98 -8.28 10.39 -0.73
C ASN A 98 -8.49 10.74 -2.20
N LYS A 99 -8.57 9.74 -3.08
CA LYS A 99 -8.91 9.97 -4.50
C LYS A 99 -10.27 10.62 -4.64
N ILE A 100 -11.28 10.12 -3.93
CA ILE A 100 -12.66 10.60 -4.02
C ILE A 100 -12.75 12.07 -3.59
N PHE A 101 -12.09 12.44 -2.49
CA PHE A 101 -12.12 13.79 -1.96
C PHE A 101 -11.21 14.77 -2.72
N SER A 102 -9.95 14.39 -2.96
CA SER A 102 -8.91 15.30 -3.50
C SER A 102 -8.70 15.20 -5.01
N GLY A 103 -9.20 14.16 -5.65
CA GLY A 103 -8.91 13.84 -7.04
C GLY A 103 -7.54 13.17 -7.28
N SER A 104 -6.70 13.03 -6.25
CA SER A 104 -5.37 12.41 -6.34
C SER A 104 -5.35 10.98 -5.80
N LEU A 105 -4.92 10.02 -6.61
CA LEU A 105 -4.65 8.65 -6.15
C LEU A 105 -3.17 8.57 -5.77
N VAL A 106 -2.91 8.39 -4.48
CA VAL A 106 -1.56 8.28 -3.93
C VAL A 106 -1.42 6.86 -3.38
N SER A 107 -0.32 6.17 -3.66
CA SER A 107 -0.07 4.87 -3.02
C SER A 107 0.61 5.07 -1.67
N LEU A 108 0.02 4.52 -0.61
CA LEU A 108 0.41 4.78 0.78
C LEU A 108 1.22 3.62 1.36
N SER A 109 2.04 3.93 2.37
CA SER A 109 2.94 2.98 3.00
C SER A 109 2.22 2.04 3.97
N GLU A 110 2.12 0.77 3.63
CA GLU A 110 1.71 -0.24 4.62
C GLU A 110 2.78 -0.45 5.69
N GLN A 111 4.06 -0.23 5.33
CA GLN A 111 5.21 -0.44 6.22
C GLN A 111 5.24 0.55 7.38
N GLU A 112 4.85 1.81 7.15
CA GLU A 112 4.76 2.82 8.20
C GLU A 112 3.82 2.35 9.31
N LEU A 113 2.64 1.84 8.95
CA LEU A 113 1.71 1.27 9.93
C LEU A 113 2.31 0.04 10.61
N VAL A 114 2.90 -0.88 9.85
CA VAL A 114 3.53 -2.10 10.39
C VAL A 114 4.64 -1.77 11.40
N ASP A 115 5.43 -0.73 11.18
CA ASP A 115 6.56 -0.37 12.04
C ASP A 115 6.16 0.56 13.20
N CYS A 116 5.17 1.43 13.01
CA CYS A 116 4.89 2.55 13.92
C CYS A 116 3.58 2.46 14.69
N ASP A 117 2.55 1.76 14.18
CA ASP A 117 1.30 1.56 14.91
C ASP A 117 1.46 0.43 15.94
N LYS A 118 1.92 0.80 17.13
CA LYS A 118 2.27 -0.11 18.23
C LYS A 118 1.41 0.04 19.48
N SER A 119 0.42 0.93 19.46
CA SER A 119 -0.47 1.13 20.62
C SER A 119 -1.40 -0.06 20.82
N TYR A 120 -1.95 -0.58 19.72
CA TYR A 120 -2.91 -1.70 19.75
C TYR A 120 -2.68 -2.74 18.64
N ASN A 121 -1.95 -2.37 17.58
CA ASN A 121 -1.52 -3.29 16.53
C ASN A 121 -0.12 -3.87 16.81
N ASN A 122 0.16 -5.03 16.23
CA ASN A 122 1.37 -5.83 16.50
C ASN A 122 2.16 -6.14 15.22
N GLY A 123 2.21 -5.19 14.27
CA GLY A 123 3.02 -5.35 13.06
C GLY A 123 2.65 -6.61 12.26
N CYS A 124 3.63 -7.52 12.11
CA CYS A 124 3.43 -8.79 11.39
C CYS A 124 2.66 -9.85 12.20
N GLU A 125 2.51 -9.70 13.51
CA GLU A 125 1.71 -10.60 14.36
C GLU A 125 0.20 -10.26 14.30
N GLY A 126 -0.15 -9.23 13.53
CA GLY A 126 -1.53 -8.89 13.21
C GLY A 126 -2.04 -7.62 13.86
N GLY A 127 -3.26 -7.24 13.46
CA GLY A 127 -3.86 -5.97 13.83
C GLY A 127 -5.29 -5.81 13.36
N LEU A 128 -5.83 -4.60 13.56
CA LEU A 128 -7.15 -4.14 13.15
C LEU A 128 -7.03 -2.84 12.34
N MET A 129 -7.94 -2.69 11.37
CA MET A 129 -7.98 -1.53 10.48
C MET A 129 -8.33 -0.23 11.23
N ASP A 130 -9.19 -0.31 12.25
CA ASP A 130 -9.63 0.87 13.02
C ASP A 130 -8.47 1.52 13.78
N TYR A 131 -7.59 0.70 14.37
CA TYR A 131 -6.38 1.19 15.02
C TYR A 131 -5.41 1.82 14.02
N ALA A 132 -5.33 1.27 12.79
CA ALA A 132 -4.55 1.90 11.73
C ALA A 132 -5.14 3.27 11.34
N PHE A 133 -6.46 3.38 11.19
CA PHE A 133 -7.10 4.68 10.95
C PHE A 133 -6.82 5.66 12.11
N GLN A 134 -6.97 5.19 13.35
CA GLN A 134 -6.70 6.00 14.54
C GLN A 134 -5.23 6.44 14.62
N PHE A 135 -4.29 5.56 14.26
CA PHE A 135 -2.87 5.90 14.15
C PHE A 135 -2.65 7.03 13.14
N VAL A 136 -3.23 6.94 11.93
CA VAL A 136 -3.07 7.98 10.90
C VAL A 136 -3.64 9.32 11.37
N ILE A 137 -4.78 9.32 12.07
CA ILE A 137 -5.35 10.54 12.69
C ILE A 137 -4.38 11.13 13.71
N ASN A 138 -3.88 10.33 14.64
CA ASN A 138 -2.99 10.76 15.72
C ASN A 138 -1.61 11.19 15.22
N ASN A 139 -1.11 10.54 14.16
CA ASN A 139 0.16 10.86 13.51
C ASN A 139 0.04 12.09 12.60
N ASN A 140 -1.17 12.63 12.41
CA ASN A 140 -1.49 13.69 11.46
C ASN A 140 -1.11 13.33 10.01
N GLY A 141 -1.30 12.06 9.64
CA GLY A 141 -1.14 11.57 8.29
C GLY A 141 -0.28 10.33 8.18
N ILE A 142 -0.03 9.94 6.93
CA ILE A 142 0.75 8.76 6.54
C ILE A 142 1.55 9.09 5.28
N ASP A 143 2.71 8.46 5.11
CA ASP A 143 3.61 8.64 3.99
C ASP A 143 3.27 7.76 2.77
N THR A 144 3.97 7.98 1.65
CA THR A 144 3.80 7.18 0.43
C THR A 144 4.51 5.83 0.52
N GLU A 145 4.05 4.87 -0.30
CA GLU A 145 4.76 3.61 -0.53
C GLU A 145 6.17 3.83 -1.12
N GLU A 146 6.39 4.89 -1.89
CA GLU A 146 7.69 5.19 -2.48
C GLU A 146 8.72 5.59 -1.40
N ASP A 147 8.29 6.45 -0.47
CA ASP A 147 9.17 6.99 0.56
C ASP A 147 9.37 6.04 1.73
N TYR A 148 8.35 5.27 2.10
CA TYR A 148 8.41 4.26 3.15
C TYR A 148 8.00 2.88 2.59
N ALA A 149 8.82 2.35 1.69
CA ALA A 149 8.57 1.10 0.99
C ALA A 149 8.36 -0.13 1.87
N TYR A 150 7.46 -1.02 1.41
CA TYR A 150 7.15 -2.28 2.05
C TYR A 150 8.30 -3.29 2.00
N LEU A 151 8.60 -3.89 3.16
CA LEU A 151 9.70 -4.85 3.35
C LEU A 151 9.22 -6.25 3.71
N GLY A 152 7.91 -6.45 3.94
CA GLY A 152 7.36 -7.76 4.29
C GLY A 152 7.80 -8.28 5.67
N ARG A 153 8.29 -7.39 6.55
CA ARG A 153 8.73 -7.70 7.91
C ARG A 153 8.73 -6.45 8.76
N GLU A 154 8.59 -6.63 10.06
CA GLU A 154 8.64 -5.53 11.02
C GLU A 154 10.06 -4.96 11.18
N ARG A 155 10.15 -3.63 11.28
CA ARG A 155 11.34 -2.87 11.65
C ARG A 155 10.99 -1.88 12.76
N SER A 156 12.02 -1.24 13.30
CA SER A 156 11.83 -0.08 14.18
C SER A 156 11.24 1.08 13.39
N CYS A 157 10.21 1.73 13.96
CA CYS A 157 9.58 2.91 13.39
C CYS A 157 10.60 4.00 13.01
N ASN A 158 10.64 4.37 11.72
CA ASN A 158 11.52 5.41 11.22
C ASN A 158 10.91 6.80 11.44
N LYS A 159 11.29 7.43 12.56
CA LYS A 159 10.78 8.75 12.97
C LYS A 159 11.09 9.90 11.99
N GLU A 160 12.12 9.77 11.16
CA GLU A 160 12.43 10.81 10.16
C GLU A 160 11.40 10.79 9.02
N LYS A 161 10.99 9.58 8.59
CA LYS A 161 9.97 9.40 7.54
C LYS A 161 8.56 9.82 8.01
N LEU A 162 8.27 9.70 9.31
CA LEU A 162 7.01 10.19 9.91
C LEU A 162 6.78 11.71 9.78
N ARG A 163 7.76 12.50 9.35
CA ARG A 163 7.61 13.96 9.21
C ARG A 163 6.92 14.39 7.92
N ARG A 164 6.91 13.54 6.87
CA ARG A 164 6.44 13.93 5.53
C ARG A 164 4.91 13.99 5.40
N ARG A 165 4.19 13.01 5.98
CA ARG A 165 2.72 12.99 6.14
C ARG A 165 1.95 13.50 4.91
N VAL A 166 1.88 12.68 3.85
CA VAL A 166 1.29 13.11 2.56
C VAL A 166 -0.23 13.05 2.50
N VAL A 167 -0.85 12.15 3.25
CA VAL A 167 -2.31 11.96 3.26
C VAL A 167 -2.82 11.91 4.68
N THR A 168 -3.92 12.62 4.93
CA THR A 168 -4.63 12.65 6.22
C THR A 168 -6.06 12.16 6.09
N ILE A 169 -6.60 11.67 7.19
CA ILE A 169 -8.02 11.39 7.39
C ILE A 169 -8.47 12.08 8.67
N ASP A 170 -9.76 12.40 8.75
CA ASP A 170 -10.36 13.23 9.80
C ASP A 170 -11.14 12.40 10.83
N GLY A 171 -11.29 11.10 10.56
CA GLY A 171 -12.05 10.16 11.37
C GLY A 171 -12.18 8.82 10.66
N TYR A 172 -12.92 7.90 11.26
CA TYR A 172 -13.39 6.67 10.62
C TYR A 172 -14.76 6.31 11.16
N THR A 173 -15.41 5.31 10.56
CA THR A 173 -16.73 4.84 10.98
C THR A 173 -16.87 3.35 10.75
N ASP A 174 -17.44 2.70 11.75
CA ASP A 174 -17.80 1.30 11.70
C ASP A 174 -19.17 1.15 11.05
N VAL A 175 -19.26 0.24 10.10
CA VAL A 175 -20.54 -0.19 9.53
C VAL A 175 -21.23 -1.09 10.56
N PRO A 176 -22.54 -0.90 10.83
CA PRO A 176 -23.26 -1.76 11.74
C PRO A 176 -23.09 -3.25 11.42
N GLN A 177 -22.69 -4.03 12.42
CA GLN A 177 -22.39 -5.45 12.23
C GLN A 177 -23.61 -6.21 11.69
N ASN A 178 -23.35 -7.14 10.78
CA ASN A 178 -24.34 -8.02 10.16
C ASN A 178 -25.42 -7.27 9.36
N ASN A 179 -25.13 -6.05 8.92
CA ASN A 179 -26.04 -5.21 8.14
C ASN A 179 -25.49 -5.00 6.73
N GLU A 180 -25.83 -5.94 5.83
CA GLU A 180 -25.37 -5.89 4.43
C GLU A 180 -25.87 -4.66 3.68
N LYS A 181 -27.05 -4.13 4.05
CA LYS A 181 -27.59 -2.90 3.46
C LYS A 181 -26.73 -1.69 3.83
N ALA A 182 -26.37 -1.54 5.10
CA ALA A 182 -25.48 -0.46 5.53
C ALA A 182 -24.08 -0.60 4.89
N LEU A 183 -23.58 -1.83 4.72
CA LEU A 183 -22.33 -2.08 4.01
C LEU A 183 -22.42 -1.67 2.53
N LEU A 184 -23.53 -1.99 1.86
CA LEU A 184 -23.79 -1.57 0.47
C LEU A 184 -23.79 -0.05 0.33
N GLU A 185 -24.47 0.65 1.24
CA GLU A 185 -24.50 2.11 1.28
C GLU A 185 -23.10 2.70 1.48
N ALA A 186 -22.30 2.12 2.38
CA ALA A 186 -20.90 2.55 2.57
C ALA A 186 -20.06 2.33 1.30
N VAL A 187 -20.14 1.14 0.68
CA VAL A 187 -19.37 0.79 -0.52
C VAL A 187 -19.78 1.63 -1.73
N ALA A 188 -21.06 2.01 -1.83
CA ALA A 188 -21.54 2.90 -2.87
C ALA A 188 -20.91 4.31 -2.81
N ASN A 189 -20.38 4.71 -1.65
CA ASN A 189 -19.74 6.02 -1.43
C ASN A 189 -18.21 5.98 -1.46
N GLN A 190 -17.58 4.85 -1.11
CA GLN A 190 -16.11 4.69 -1.10
C GLN A 190 -15.69 3.22 -0.92
N PRO A 191 -14.41 2.86 -1.17
CA PRO A 191 -13.88 1.56 -0.73
C PRO A 191 -13.94 1.38 0.80
N VAL A 192 -14.25 0.15 1.24
CA VAL A 192 -14.48 -0.18 2.66
C VAL A 192 -13.58 -1.33 3.10
N SER A 193 -12.89 -1.17 4.23
CA SER A 193 -12.10 -2.24 4.85
C SER A 193 -13.02 -3.24 5.52
N VAL A 194 -12.80 -4.54 5.30
CA VAL A 194 -13.61 -5.60 5.91
C VAL A 194 -12.76 -6.76 6.40
N GLY A 195 -13.21 -7.40 7.48
CA GLY A 195 -12.68 -8.66 7.96
C GLY A 195 -13.42 -9.86 7.38
N ILE A 196 -12.69 -10.92 7.05
CA ILE A 196 -13.23 -12.20 6.56
C ILE A 196 -12.49 -13.38 7.20
N CYS A 197 -13.08 -14.57 7.12
CA CYS A 197 -12.34 -15.82 7.23
C CYS A 197 -11.67 -16.12 5.89
N GLY A 198 -10.37 -15.82 5.78
CA GLY A 198 -9.54 -16.07 4.59
C GLY A 198 -8.79 -17.40 4.66
N SER A 199 -8.92 -18.15 5.75
CA SER A 199 -8.12 -19.33 6.05
C SER A 199 -8.65 -20.65 5.51
N GLU A 200 -9.60 -20.62 4.59
CA GLU A 200 -10.25 -21.81 4.05
C GLU A 200 -9.58 -22.26 2.77
N ARG A 201 -9.52 -23.59 2.53
CA ARG A 201 -8.73 -24.11 1.41
C ARG A 201 -9.29 -23.72 0.04
N ALA A 202 -10.61 -23.57 -0.05
CA ALA A 202 -11.27 -23.03 -1.23
C ALA A 202 -10.89 -21.55 -1.48
N PHE A 203 -10.68 -20.78 -0.41
CA PHE A 203 -10.23 -19.40 -0.49
C PHE A 203 -8.76 -19.31 -0.93
N GLN A 204 -7.89 -20.12 -0.31
CA GLN A 204 -6.47 -20.24 -0.67
C GLN A 204 -6.29 -20.51 -2.17
N LEU A 205 -7.06 -21.46 -2.72
CA LEU A 205 -6.93 -21.93 -4.11
C LEU A 205 -7.86 -21.21 -5.09
N TYR A 206 -8.54 -20.14 -4.67
CA TYR A 206 -9.46 -19.40 -5.52
C TYR A 206 -8.78 -18.90 -6.81
N SER A 207 -9.50 -19.01 -7.93
CA SER A 207 -9.06 -18.57 -9.25
C SER A 207 -10.05 -17.57 -9.88
N LYS A 208 -11.33 -17.93 -10.01
CA LYS A 208 -12.33 -17.07 -10.66
C LYS A 208 -13.77 -17.42 -10.29
N GLY A 209 -14.67 -16.47 -10.57
CA GLY A 209 -16.11 -16.56 -10.38
C GLY A 209 -16.58 -16.10 -9.00
N ILE A 210 -17.87 -16.18 -8.71
CA ILE A 210 -18.45 -15.77 -7.42
C ILE A 210 -18.15 -16.84 -6.36
N PHE A 211 -17.38 -16.44 -5.35
CA PHE A 211 -17.05 -17.28 -4.20
C PHE A 211 -18.24 -17.37 -3.24
N THR A 212 -18.72 -18.60 -3.03
CA THR A 212 -19.88 -18.92 -2.18
C THR A 212 -19.51 -19.73 -0.94
N GLY A 213 -18.21 -20.00 -0.72
CA GLY A 213 -17.72 -20.86 0.35
C GLY A 213 -17.40 -22.30 -0.10
N PRO A 214 -17.28 -23.25 0.84
CA PRO A 214 -17.54 -23.10 2.28
C PRO A 214 -16.48 -22.23 2.98
N CYS A 215 -16.90 -21.52 4.03
CA CYS A 215 -16.00 -20.84 4.96
C CYS A 215 -16.64 -20.61 6.33
N SER A 216 -15.82 -20.59 7.38
CA SER A 216 -16.24 -20.20 8.72
C SER A 216 -16.51 -18.68 8.82
N THR A 217 -16.97 -18.21 9.98
CA THR A 217 -17.06 -16.78 10.31
C THR A 217 -16.04 -16.36 11.38
N SER A 218 -14.99 -17.15 11.59
CA SER A 218 -13.85 -16.79 12.44
C SER A 218 -12.91 -15.92 11.63
N LEU A 219 -13.04 -14.60 11.79
CA LEU A 219 -12.30 -13.62 10.99
C LEU A 219 -10.81 -13.68 11.31
N ASP A 220 -9.98 -13.80 10.28
CA ASP A 220 -8.51 -13.94 10.38
C ASP A 220 -7.75 -13.19 9.28
N HIS A 221 -8.47 -12.60 8.32
CA HIS A 221 -7.90 -11.84 7.21
C HIS A 221 -8.67 -10.55 6.95
N ALA A 222 -7.95 -9.47 6.63
CA ALA A 222 -8.53 -8.19 6.25
C ALA A 222 -8.36 -7.95 4.75
N VAL A 223 -9.42 -7.49 4.10
CA VAL A 223 -9.46 -7.19 2.66
C VAL A 223 -10.19 -5.87 2.42
N LEU A 224 -10.20 -5.40 1.18
CA LEU A 224 -10.87 -4.15 0.80
C LEU A 224 -12.00 -4.45 -0.18
N ILE A 225 -13.23 -4.05 0.14
CA ILE A 225 -14.31 -4.02 -0.84
C ILE A 225 -14.14 -2.77 -1.70
N VAL A 226 -14.03 -2.97 -3.01
CA VAL A 226 -13.82 -1.89 -3.99
C VAL A 226 -15.01 -1.74 -4.94
N GLY A 227 -16.09 -2.46 -4.70
CA GLY A 227 -17.29 -2.37 -5.52
C GLY A 227 -18.24 -3.53 -5.30
N TYR A 228 -19.29 -3.55 -6.11
CA TYR A 228 -20.29 -4.62 -6.16
C TYR A 228 -20.97 -4.64 -7.53
N GLY A 229 -21.63 -5.75 -7.83
CA GLY A 229 -22.46 -5.88 -9.02
C GLY A 229 -23.31 -7.14 -8.97
N SER A 230 -23.83 -7.52 -10.12
CA SER A 230 -24.67 -8.70 -10.31
C SER A 230 -24.29 -9.41 -11.60
N GLU A 231 -24.19 -10.73 -11.57
CA GLU A 231 -23.93 -11.56 -12.74
C GLU A 231 -24.85 -12.79 -12.69
N ASN A 232 -25.62 -13.01 -13.76
CA ASN A 232 -26.54 -14.16 -13.89
C ASN A 232 -27.55 -14.32 -12.73
N GLY A 233 -28.00 -13.21 -12.14
CA GLY A 233 -28.95 -13.21 -11.03
C GLY A 233 -28.32 -13.40 -9.64
N GLU A 234 -26.99 -13.43 -9.56
CA GLU A 234 -26.24 -13.52 -8.31
C GLU A 234 -25.51 -12.20 -8.06
N ASP A 235 -25.72 -11.64 -6.87
CA ASP A 235 -25.07 -10.41 -6.45
C ASP A 235 -23.71 -10.70 -5.83
N TYR A 236 -22.73 -9.82 -6.04
CA TYR A 236 -21.40 -10.01 -5.48
C TYR A 236 -20.73 -8.71 -5.05
N TRP A 237 -19.84 -8.83 -4.07
CA TRP A 237 -18.82 -7.85 -3.72
C TRP A 237 -17.59 -8.04 -4.60
N ILE A 238 -16.95 -6.95 -5.02
CA ILE A 238 -15.62 -6.96 -5.64
C ILE A 238 -14.61 -6.70 -4.54
N VAL A 239 -13.80 -7.72 -4.22
CA VAL A 239 -12.85 -7.68 -3.11
C VAL A 239 -11.42 -7.62 -3.67
N LYS A 240 -10.65 -6.60 -3.26
CA LYS A 240 -9.21 -6.49 -3.48
C LYS A 240 -8.47 -7.21 -2.35
N ASN A 241 -7.63 -8.17 -2.70
CA ASN A 241 -6.78 -8.90 -1.76
C ASN A 241 -5.32 -8.37 -1.81
N SER A 242 -4.50 -8.80 -0.85
CA SER A 242 -3.10 -8.39 -0.66
C SER A 242 -2.12 -9.53 -0.91
N TRP A 243 -2.45 -10.45 -1.82
CA TRP A 243 -1.69 -11.68 -2.12
C TRP A 243 -1.10 -11.69 -3.54
N GLY A 244 -0.87 -10.51 -4.11
CA GLY A 244 -0.35 -10.35 -5.46
C GLY A 244 -1.34 -10.72 -6.56
N LYS A 245 -0.95 -10.43 -7.80
CA LYS A 245 -1.80 -10.61 -8.99
C LYS A 245 -1.99 -12.08 -9.42
N ASN A 246 -1.17 -12.98 -8.89
CA ASN A 246 -1.21 -14.41 -9.25
C ASN A 246 -2.29 -15.20 -8.49
N TRP A 247 -2.97 -14.57 -7.52
CA TRP A 247 -4.09 -15.15 -6.80
C TRP A 247 -5.42 -14.60 -7.34
N GLY A 248 -6.43 -15.46 -7.46
CA GLY A 248 -7.76 -15.05 -7.92
C GLY A 248 -7.77 -14.38 -9.30
N MET A 249 -8.68 -13.42 -9.46
CA MET A 249 -8.88 -12.66 -10.69
C MET A 249 -7.94 -11.45 -10.71
N SER A 250 -6.64 -11.69 -10.97
CA SER A 250 -5.61 -10.66 -10.92
C SER A 250 -5.48 -9.97 -9.56
N GLY A 251 -5.61 -10.75 -8.47
CA GLY A 251 -5.59 -10.27 -7.09
C GLY A 251 -6.95 -9.89 -6.50
N TYR A 252 -8.03 -10.06 -7.27
CA TYR A 252 -9.40 -9.79 -6.84
C TYR A 252 -10.22 -11.07 -6.69
N MET A 253 -11.31 -10.97 -5.96
CA MET A 253 -12.32 -12.01 -5.82
C MET A 253 -13.71 -11.38 -5.90
N HIS A 254 -14.63 -12.08 -6.57
CA HIS A 254 -16.06 -11.80 -6.40
C HIS A 254 -16.58 -12.65 -5.25
N MET A 255 -17.18 -12.05 -4.22
CA MET A 255 -17.76 -12.77 -3.07
C MET A 255 -19.27 -12.60 -3.06
N LEU A 256 -20.02 -13.68 -2.86
CA LEU A 256 -21.49 -13.65 -2.89
C LEU A 256 -22.07 -12.64 -1.89
N ARG A 257 -23.00 -11.82 -2.38
CA ARG A 257 -23.85 -10.88 -1.64
C ARG A 257 -25.30 -11.39 -1.67
N ASN A 258 -26.15 -10.88 -0.79
CA ASN A 258 -27.56 -11.25 -0.68
C ASN A 258 -27.78 -12.75 -0.43
N SER A 259 -26.84 -13.40 0.26
CA SER A 259 -26.86 -14.85 0.55
C SER A 259 -27.96 -15.30 1.51
N GLY A 260 -28.70 -14.37 2.12
CA GLY A 260 -29.65 -14.63 3.20
C GLY A 260 -29.01 -14.89 4.58
N ASN A 261 -27.68 -14.94 4.66
CA ASN A 261 -26.93 -14.97 5.92
C ASN A 261 -26.59 -13.55 6.35
N SER A 262 -27.07 -13.12 7.52
CA SER A 262 -26.80 -11.77 8.04
C SER A 262 -25.31 -11.47 8.23
N ARG A 263 -24.50 -12.50 8.55
CA ARG A 263 -23.03 -12.36 8.68
C ARG A 263 -22.31 -12.23 7.34
N GLY A 264 -22.99 -12.53 6.23
CA GLY A 264 -22.40 -12.62 4.90
C GLY A 264 -21.50 -13.85 4.72
N VAL A 265 -21.12 -14.13 3.48
CA VAL A 265 -20.17 -15.21 3.17
C VAL A 265 -18.82 -14.91 3.82
N CYS A 266 -18.28 -15.89 4.55
CA CYS A 266 -17.04 -15.80 5.33
C CYS A 266 -17.03 -14.71 6.41
N GLY A 267 -18.19 -14.23 6.84
CA GLY A 267 -18.30 -13.19 7.86
C GLY A 267 -18.05 -11.77 7.35
N ILE A 268 -18.08 -11.54 6.03
CA ILE A 268 -17.76 -10.24 5.42
C ILE A 268 -18.61 -9.06 5.94
N ASN A 269 -19.79 -9.31 6.49
CA ASN A 269 -20.66 -8.27 7.06
C ASN A 269 -20.41 -8.04 8.57
N MET A 270 -19.48 -8.78 9.21
CA MET A 270 -19.31 -8.76 10.68
C MET A 270 -18.37 -7.68 11.19
N LEU A 271 -17.37 -7.27 10.39
CA LEU A 271 -16.36 -6.30 10.78
C LEU A 271 -16.01 -5.47 9.55
N ALA A 272 -16.56 -4.26 9.47
CA ALA A 272 -16.38 -3.38 8.34
C ALA A 272 -16.26 -1.94 8.83
N SER A 273 -15.29 -1.21 8.30
CA SER A 273 -15.05 0.18 8.67
C SER A 273 -14.41 0.95 7.52
N TYR A 274 -14.58 2.27 7.54
CA TYR A 274 -14.06 3.13 6.49
C TYR A 274 -13.57 4.48 7.04
N PRO A 275 -12.49 5.05 6.48
CA PRO A 275 -11.98 6.35 6.88
C PRO A 275 -12.87 7.48 6.35
N LYS A 276 -12.94 8.58 7.09
CA LYS A 276 -13.60 9.82 6.70
C LYS A 276 -12.56 10.87 6.31
N LYS A 277 -12.83 11.57 5.21
CA LYS A 277 -12.03 12.73 4.78
C LYS A 277 -12.94 13.90 4.47
N THR A 278 -12.72 14.99 5.19
CA THR A 278 -13.43 16.27 5.08
C THR A 278 -12.47 17.45 4.96
N SER A 279 -11.17 17.23 5.21
CA SER A 279 -10.12 18.24 5.06
C SER A 279 -9.11 17.92 3.94
N PRO A 280 -8.53 18.95 3.30
CA PRO A 280 -7.41 18.77 2.37
C PRO A 280 -6.21 18.08 3.02
N ASN A 281 -5.37 17.43 2.22
CA ASN A 281 -4.09 16.93 2.69
C ASN A 281 -3.17 18.09 3.12
N PRO A 282 -2.18 17.82 3.99
CA PRO A 282 -1.12 18.78 4.28
C PRO A 282 -0.49 19.26 2.96
N PRO A 283 -0.04 20.54 2.90
CA PRO A 283 0.76 20.96 1.76
C PRO A 283 1.97 20.02 1.66
N PRO A 284 2.41 19.68 0.43
CA PRO A 284 3.64 18.91 0.27
C PRO A 284 4.75 19.60 1.07
N PRO A 285 5.71 18.83 1.65
CA PRO A 285 6.83 19.42 2.36
C PRO A 285 7.40 20.52 1.49
N SER A 286 7.62 21.69 2.07
CA SER A 286 8.30 22.77 1.36
C SER A 286 9.53 22.16 0.71
N PRO A 287 9.71 22.33 -0.61
CA PRO A 287 10.91 21.83 -1.23
C PRO A 287 12.13 22.33 -0.44
N PRO A 288 13.20 21.53 -0.32
CA PRO A 288 14.36 21.95 0.45
C PRO A 288 14.77 23.33 -0.02
N GLY A 289 14.59 24.33 0.85
CA GLY A 289 15.07 25.68 0.59
C GLY A 289 16.54 25.61 0.21
N PRO A 290 17.06 26.61 -0.51
CA PRO A 290 18.35 26.52 -1.20
C PRO A 290 19.43 25.91 -0.31
N THR A 291 20.03 24.79 -0.75
CA THR A 291 20.98 24.02 0.04
C THR A 291 22.15 24.91 0.41
N ARG A 292 22.31 25.16 1.72
CA ARG A 292 23.35 26.07 2.21
C ARG A 292 24.69 25.33 2.29
N CYS A 293 25.63 25.72 1.43
CA CYS A 293 26.97 25.14 1.44
C CYS A 293 27.87 25.82 2.47
N ASP A 294 27.77 27.15 2.58
CA ASP A 294 28.46 27.95 3.59
C ASP A 294 27.68 29.25 3.90
N LEU A 295 28.35 30.25 4.49
CA LEU A 295 27.73 31.52 4.85
C LEU A 295 27.26 32.33 3.62
N PHE A 296 27.94 32.19 2.48
CA PHE A 296 27.79 33.02 1.27
C PHE A 296 27.31 32.23 0.04
N THR A 297 27.40 30.90 0.09
CA THR A 297 27.14 29.99 -1.03
C THR A 297 25.92 29.15 -0.73
N ARG A 298 24.98 29.17 -1.67
CA ARG A 298 23.74 28.41 -1.65
C ARG A 298 23.55 27.77 -3.00
N CYS A 299 23.12 26.52 -3.01
CA CYS A 299 22.69 25.83 -4.19
C CYS A 299 21.18 25.91 -4.34
N GLY A 300 20.70 25.61 -5.54
CA GLY A 300 19.28 25.49 -5.85
C GLY A 300 18.59 24.43 -5.00
N GLU A 301 17.27 24.43 -5.10
CA GLU A 301 16.41 23.45 -4.48
C GLU A 301 16.78 22.03 -4.91
N GLY A 302 16.99 21.13 -3.94
CA GLY A 302 17.37 19.73 -4.20
C GLY A 302 18.79 19.53 -4.73
N GLU A 303 19.61 20.58 -4.79
CA GLU A 303 21.00 20.47 -5.25
C GLU A 303 21.94 20.08 -4.10
N THR A 304 22.97 19.32 -4.43
CA THR A 304 24.02 18.92 -3.47
C THR A 304 25.22 19.86 -3.52
N CYS A 305 25.70 20.29 -2.35
CA CYS A 305 26.92 21.10 -2.21
C CYS A 305 28.17 20.22 -2.31
N CYS A 306 28.94 20.39 -3.39
CA CYS A 306 30.20 19.70 -3.61
C CYS A 306 31.41 20.60 -3.38
N CYS A 307 32.31 20.17 -2.50
CA CYS A 307 33.55 20.89 -2.24
C CYS A 307 34.52 20.75 -3.43
N THR A 308 34.95 21.88 -3.98
CA THR A 308 35.87 21.92 -5.13
C THR A 308 37.30 22.25 -4.74
N HIS A 309 37.47 22.98 -3.64
CA HIS A 309 38.78 23.32 -3.11
C HIS A 309 38.74 23.25 -1.59
N HIS A 310 39.59 22.41 -1.01
CA HIS A 310 39.73 22.29 0.43
C HIS A 310 41.20 22.39 0.82
N ILE A 311 41.47 23.04 1.95
CA ILE A 311 42.80 23.10 2.56
C ILE A 311 42.63 22.63 4.01
N PHE A 312 43.47 21.69 4.45
CA PHE A 312 43.41 21.10 5.81
C PHE A 312 42.01 20.60 6.22
N GLY A 313 41.25 20.03 5.28
CA GLY A 313 39.90 19.48 5.54
C GLY A 313 38.78 20.53 5.61
N ILE A 314 39.09 21.82 5.42
CA ILE A 314 38.10 22.90 5.34
C ILE A 314 37.84 23.22 3.87
N CYS A 315 36.57 23.24 3.47
CA CYS A 315 36.17 23.63 2.13
C CYS A 315 36.13 25.16 1.98
N PHE A 316 36.78 25.69 0.93
CA PHE A 316 36.82 27.12 0.62
C PHE A 316 35.94 27.50 -0.56
N THR A 317 35.66 26.57 -1.47
CA THR A 317 34.79 26.82 -2.63
C THR A 317 33.86 25.64 -2.89
N TRP A 318 32.60 25.97 -3.14
CA TRP A 318 31.55 24.99 -3.39
C TRP A 318 31.04 25.08 -4.82
N LYS A 319 30.62 23.94 -5.36
CA LYS A 319 29.81 23.83 -6.56
C LYS A 319 28.51 23.12 -6.25
N CYS A 320 27.49 23.46 -7.02
CA CYS A 320 26.18 22.86 -6.91
C CYS A 320 26.04 21.72 -7.90
N CYS A 321 25.56 20.59 -7.40
CA CYS A 321 25.19 19.45 -8.21
C CYS A 321 23.68 19.38 -8.30
N GLU A 322 23.17 19.39 -9.53
CA GLU A 322 21.74 19.33 -9.90
C GLU A 322 21.03 18.02 -9.48
N LEU A 323 21.66 17.21 -8.64
CA LEU A 323 21.17 15.93 -8.15
C LEU A 323 21.01 16.03 -6.63
N ASP A 324 19.89 15.49 -6.13
CA ASP A 324 19.66 15.35 -4.71
C ASP A 324 20.59 14.27 -4.14
N SER A 325 21.16 14.56 -2.97
CA SER A 325 22.03 13.65 -2.22
C SER A 325 23.16 13.04 -3.05
N ALA A 326 23.70 13.82 -3.99
CA ALA A 326 24.71 13.38 -4.95
C ALA A 326 26.04 13.05 -4.27
N VAL A 327 26.78 12.11 -4.85
CA VAL A 327 28.16 11.83 -4.46
C VAL A 327 29.10 12.73 -5.24
N CYS A 328 29.86 13.57 -4.54
CA CYS A 328 30.84 14.47 -5.12
C CYS A 328 32.11 13.72 -5.53
N CYS A 329 32.48 13.81 -6.80
CA CYS A 329 33.68 13.16 -7.29
C CYS A 329 34.95 13.89 -6.82
N LYS A 330 36.05 13.16 -6.69
CA LYS A 330 37.33 13.67 -6.16
C LYS A 330 37.95 14.79 -7.00
N ASP A 331 37.55 14.90 -8.27
CA ASP A 331 38.04 15.93 -9.17
C ASP A 331 37.39 17.31 -8.95
N GLY A 332 36.39 17.39 -8.07
CA GLY A 332 35.67 18.63 -7.77
C GLY A 332 34.87 19.17 -8.96
N ARG A 333 34.61 18.35 -9.98
CA ARG A 333 33.88 18.76 -11.19
C ARG A 333 32.66 17.90 -11.45
N HIS A 334 32.76 16.61 -11.18
CA HIS A 334 31.70 15.66 -11.43
C HIS A 334 30.96 15.30 -10.15
N CYS A 335 29.73 14.84 -10.32
CA CYS A 335 28.94 14.23 -9.27
C CYS A 335 28.07 13.13 -9.84
N CYS A 336 27.79 12.15 -9.00
CA CYS A 336 27.01 10.99 -9.34
C CYS A 336 25.74 10.90 -8.47
N PRO A 337 24.64 10.31 -8.98
CA PRO A 337 23.49 10.00 -8.16
C PRO A 337 23.87 9.13 -6.97
N HIS A 338 23.15 9.27 -5.85
CA HIS A 338 23.38 8.46 -4.65
C HIS A 338 23.39 6.95 -4.93
N ASP A 339 22.54 6.49 -5.85
CA ASP A 339 22.42 5.06 -6.21
C ASP A 339 23.58 4.52 -7.07
N TYR A 340 24.40 5.42 -7.65
CA TYR A 340 25.57 5.09 -8.48
C TYR A 340 26.80 5.85 -7.95
N PRO A 341 27.26 5.56 -6.72
CA PRO A 341 28.18 6.42 -5.98
C PRO A 341 29.62 6.43 -6.51
N VAL A 342 29.97 5.53 -7.42
CA VAL A 342 31.35 5.36 -7.90
C VAL A 342 31.58 6.23 -9.13
N CYS A 343 32.43 7.25 -8.98
CA CYS A 343 32.82 8.14 -10.06
C CYS A 343 33.94 7.54 -10.92
N ASP A 344 33.70 7.40 -12.22
CA ASP A 344 34.75 7.25 -13.23
C ASP A 344 34.84 8.53 -14.06
N THR A 345 35.72 9.42 -13.62
CA THR A 345 35.95 10.73 -14.21
C THR A 345 36.78 10.68 -15.49
N THR A 346 37.32 9.51 -15.87
CA THR A 346 38.03 9.34 -17.15
C THR A 346 37.07 9.03 -18.29
N ARG A 347 35.95 8.37 -17.97
CA ARG A 347 34.91 7.98 -18.92
C ARG A 347 33.63 8.81 -18.81
N ASP A 348 33.56 9.73 -17.85
CA ASP A 348 32.39 10.54 -17.49
C ASP A 348 31.16 9.68 -17.17
N ILE A 349 31.35 8.63 -16.36
CA ILE A 349 30.27 7.70 -15.98
C ILE A 349 30.18 7.48 -14.47
N CYS A 350 28.97 7.15 -14.02
CA CYS A 350 28.67 6.77 -12.65
C CYS A 350 28.37 5.28 -12.58
N LEU A 351 28.96 4.59 -11.60
CA LEU A 351 28.91 3.14 -11.48
C LEU A 351 28.30 2.73 -10.14
N LYS A 352 27.59 1.60 -10.15
CA LYS A 352 27.07 0.94 -8.96
C LYS A 352 27.76 -0.40 -8.74
N HIS A 353 28.17 -0.67 -7.50
CA HIS A 353 28.82 -1.91 -7.13
C HIS A 353 27.76 -2.96 -6.75
N HIS A 354 27.82 -4.16 -7.35
CA HIS A 354 27.09 -5.32 -6.84
C HIS A 354 27.95 -6.10 -5.83
N SER A 355 27.29 -6.71 -4.85
CA SER A 355 27.88 -7.52 -3.77
C SER A 355 28.68 -8.75 -4.22
N ASN A 356 28.66 -9.10 -5.51
CA ASN A 356 29.44 -10.20 -6.11
C ASN A 356 30.64 -9.77 -6.98
N GLY A 357 31.12 -8.52 -6.84
CA GLY A 357 32.51 -8.16 -7.12
C GLY A 357 33.01 -8.15 -8.57
N THR A 358 32.19 -8.46 -9.58
CA THR A 358 32.65 -8.55 -10.98
C THR A 358 31.76 -7.83 -12.01
N ARG A 359 30.66 -7.19 -11.61
CA ARG A 359 29.74 -6.52 -12.53
C ARG A 359 29.46 -5.07 -12.09
N MET A 360 29.71 -4.13 -13.00
CA MET A 360 29.41 -2.70 -12.81
C MET A 360 28.27 -2.30 -13.75
N GLU A 361 27.26 -1.64 -13.20
CA GLU A 361 26.15 -1.06 -13.96
C GLU A 361 26.41 0.43 -14.21
N ILE A 362 26.20 0.90 -15.45
CA ILE A 362 26.53 2.26 -15.90
C ILE A 362 25.26 3.11 -15.92
N VAL A 363 25.30 4.25 -15.23
CA VAL A 363 24.34 5.35 -15.45
C VAL A 363 25.01 6.44 -16.27
N ALA A 364 24.27 6.87 -17.31
CA ALA A 364 24.64 7.66 -18.48
C ALA A 364 25.64 8.82 -18.33
N LYS A 365 26.21 9.20 -19.49
CA LYS A 365 27.24 10.24 -19.71
C LYS A 365 26.64 11.66 -19.74
N LYS A 366 27.25 12.67 -19.11
CA LYS A 366 26.84 14.09 -19.27
C LYS A 366 27.65 14.78 -20.38
N SER A 367 26.96 15.44 -21.32
CA SER A 367 27.57 16.25 -22.39
C SER A 367 28.04 17.60 -21.87
N SER A 368 29.21 18.06 -22.32
CA SER A 368 29.77 19.37 -21.99
C SER A 368 29.15 20.47 -22.86
N SER A 369 28.21 21.25 -22.33
CA SER A 369 28.07 22.70 -22.58
C SER A 369 26.84 23.26 -21.88
N GLY A 370 26.92 24.53 -21.44
CA GLY A 370 25.98 25.16 -20.53
C GLY A 370 24.54 25.31 -21.04
N LYS A 371 23.62 25.24 -20.07
CA LYS A 371 22.14 25.35 -20.13
C LYS A 371 21.42 24.31 -21.01
N PHE A 372 20.45 23.64 -20.37
CA PHE A 372 19.43 22.68 -20.85
C PHE A 372 19.79 21.18 -20.89
N GLY A 373 18.98 20.39 -20.16
CA GLY A 373 18.07 19.45 -20.79
C GLY A 373 18.43 17.96 -20.78
N SER A 374 17.61 17.18 -20.05
CA SER A 374 17.26 15.78 -20.30
C SER A 374 18.37 14.71 -20.22
N TRP A 375 18.25 13.83 -19.21
CA TRP A 375 18.87 12.50 -19.25
C TRP A 375 18.06 11.62 -20.18
N SER A 376 18.66 11.10 -21.26
CA SER A 376 18.08 10.02 -22.04
C SER A 376 18.49 8.68 -21.42
N SER A 377 17.50 7.87 -21.04
CA SER A 377 17.70 6.50 -20.56
C SER A 377 18.08 5.53 -21.69
N LEU A 378 18.69 4.41 -21.27
CA LEU A 378 18.93 3.14 -21.98
C LEU A 378 20.20 3.02 -22.84
N LEU A 379 21.26 2.53 -22.21
CA LEU A 379 22.12 1.48 -22.77
C LEU A 379 22.61 0.59 -21.61
N GLU A 380 21.95 -0.56 -21.40
CA GLU A 380 22.52 -1.65 -20.60
C GLU A 380 23.72 -2.22 -21.37
N GLY A 381 24.91 -1.73 -21.07
CA GLY A 381 26.17 -2.25 -21.57
C GLY A 381 26.93 -2.94 -20.45
N TRP A 382 27.08 -4.26 -20.53
CA TRP A 382 27.91 -5.03 -19.60
C TRP A 382 29.38 -4.90 -20.00
N ILE A 383 30.25 -4.52 -19.05
CA ILE A 383 31.70 -4.68 -19.19
C ILE A 383 32.07 -6.01 -18.50
N LEU A 384 32.63 -6.95 -19.27
CA LEU A 384 33.22 -8.21 -18.76
C LEU A 384 34.62 -7.97 -18.22
#